data_AF-A0A8J7FNS8-F1
#
_entry.id   AF-A0A8J7FNS8-F1
#
_cell.length_a   1.000
_cell.length_b   1.000
_cell.length_c   1.000
_cell.angle_alpha   90.00
_cell.angle_beta   90.00
_cell.angle_gamma   90.00
#
_symmetry.space_group_name_H-M   'P 1'
#
loop_
_entity.id
_entity.type
_entity.pdbx_description
1 polymer ?
#
loop_
_entity_poly.entity_id
_entity_poly.type
_entity_poly.pdbx_seq_one_letter_code
_entity_poly.pdbx_strand_id
1 'polypeptide(L)' 'MKHSSRPDTPCIAVCSTALGDEVCRGCGRSSQEVAMWVTLDEAAREPIWQRLEAFWAKQGCEPPWLRR' A
#
# COMPACT_ATOMS: atom_id res chain seq x y z
N MET A 1 11.59 15.38 -14.51
CA MET A 1 10.16 15.02 -14.63
C MET A 1 9.65 14.84 -13.22
N LYS A 2 8.61 15.56 -12.81
CA LYS A 2 8.17 15.58 -11.40
C LYS A 2 7.64 14.21 -11.04
N HIS A 3 8.40 13.44 -10.26
CA HIS A 3 7.94 12.20 -9.67
C HIS A 3 6.79 12.56 -8.74
N SER A 4 5.56 12.25 -9.15
CA SER A 4 4.52 11.99 -8.17
C SER A 4 5.08 10.86 -7.31
N SER A 5 5.28 11.10 -6.02
CA SER A 5 6.06 10.26 -5.10
C SER A 5 5.45 8.88 -4.82
N ARG A 6 4.34 8.52 -5.50
CA ARG A 6 3.66 7.24 -5.38
C ARG A 6 4.19 6.27 -6.46
N PRO A 7 4.81 5.14 -6.08
CA PRO A 7 5.16 4.09 -7.03
C PRO A 7 3.89 3.41 -7.58
N ASP A 8 4.00 2.62 -8.66
CA ASP A 8 2.86 1.90 -9.26
C ASP A 8 2.18 0.92 -8.28
N THR A 9 2.90 0.49 -7.25
CA THR A 9 2.35 -0.35 -6.18
C THR A 9 2.99 -0.01 -4.83
N PRO A 10 2.21 0.05 -3.73
CA PRO A 10 2.75 0.20 -2.39
C PRO A 10 3.37 -1.10 -1.83
N CYS A 11 3.44 -2.18 -2.63
CA CYS A 11 3.98 -3.46 -2.18
C CYS A 11 5.50 -3.42 -2.05
N ILE A 12 6.00 -3.80 -0.87
CA ILE A 12 7.44 -3.89 -0.56
C ILE A 12 7.98 -5.33 -0.63
N ALA A 13 7.25 -6.26 -1.26
CA ALA A 13 7.56 -7.69 -1.31
C ALA A 13 7.63 -8.40 0.06
N VAL A 14 7.06 -7.80 1.11
CA VAL A 14 6.83 -8.41 2.41
C VAL A 14 5.32 -8.50 2.63
N CYS A 15 4.82 -9.70 2.91
CA CYS A 15 3.40 -9.95 3.12
C CYS A 15 3.19 -10.74 4.41
N SER A 16 2.54 -10.10 5.39
CA SER A 16 2.18 -10.77 6.64
C SER A 16 0.76 -11.34 6.63
N THR A 17 -0.06 -11.00 5.63
CA THR A 17 -1.41 -11.60 5.49
C THR A 17 -1.35 -13.07 5.09
N ALA A 18 -0.29 -13.50 4.42
CA ALA A 18 -0.01 -14.91 4.18
C ALA A 18 0.27 -15.69 5.49
N LEU A 19 0.56 -14.98 6.59
CA LEU A 19 0.85 -15.55 7.91
C LEU A 19 -0.35 -15.43 8.88
N GLY A 20 -1.50 -14.90 8.42
CA GLY A 20 -2.72 -14.77 9.21
C GLY A 20 -3.09 -13.36 9.67
N ASP A 21 -2.32 -12.32 9.30
CA ASP A 21 -2.72 -10.93 9.57
C ASP A 21 -3.82 -10.47 8.59
N GLU A 22 -4.85 -9.78 9.08
CA GLU A 22 -5.90 -9.20 8.21
C GLU A 22 -5.38 -8.05 7.33
N VAL A 23 -4.40 -7.30 7.84
CA VAL A 23 -3.73 -6.19 7.15
C VAL A 23 -2.24 -6.44 7.16
N CYS A 24 -1.61 -6.34 6.00
CA CYS A 24 -0.18 -6.53 5.85
C CYS A 24 0.60 -5.49 6.66
N ARG A 25 1.41 -5.92 7.61
CA ARG A 25 2.29 -5.04 8.40
C ARG A 25 3.40 -4.38 7.57
N GLY A 26 3.71 -4.94 6.40
CA GLY A 26 4.70 -4.39 5.47
C GLY A 26 4.16 -3.20 4.67
N CYS A 27 3.13 -3.41 3.85
CA CYS A 27 2.58 -2.35 2.98
C CYS A 27 1.30 -1.67 3.52
N GLY A 28 0.65 -2.22 4.55
CA GLY A 28 -0.61 -1.70 5.11
C GLY A 28 -1.88 -2.09 4.35
N ARG A 29 -1.77 -2.97 3.33
CA ARG A 29 -2.87 -3.44 2.49
C ARG A 29 -3.55 -4.69 3.01
N SER A 30 -4.83 -4.87 2.71
CA SER A 30 -5.49 -6.17 2.94
C SER A 30 -5.10 -7.21 1.88
N SER A 31 -5.30 -8.49 2.18
CA SER A 31 -5.04 -9.59 1.23
C SER A 31 -5.83 -9.41 -0.08
N GLN A 32 -7.09 -8.98 0.01
CA GLN A 32 -7.96 -8.72 -1.13
C GLN A 32 -7.46 -7.54 -1.97
N GLU A 33 -7.06 -6.43 -1.34
CA GLU A 33 -6.47 -5.30 -2.06
C GLU A 33 -5.21 -5.74 -2.83
N VAL A 34 -4.33 -6.51 -2.19
CA VAL A 34 -3.11 -7.04 -2.83
C VAL A 34 -3.46 -7.92 -4.04
N ALA A 35 -4.40 -8.85 -3.88
CA ALA A 35 -4.82 -9.76 -4.95
C ALA A 35 -5.48 -9.02 -6.14
N MET A 36 -6.30 -8.01 -5.85
CA MET A 36 -7.06 -7.27 -6.88
C MET A 36 -6.26 -6.15 -7.53
N TRP A 37 -5.09 -5.76 -7.01
CA TRP A 37 -4.41 -4.52 -7.44
C TRP A 37 -4.21 -4.39 -8.95
N VAL A 38 -3.84 -5.49 -9.61
CA VAL A 38 -3.58 -5.52 -11.06
C VAL A 38 -4.84 -5.31 -11.90
N THR A 39 -6.01 -5.56 -11.34
CA THR A 39 -7.30 -5.40 -12.02
C THR A 39 -7.98 -4.06 -11.69
N LEU A 40 -7.56 -3.38 -10.63
CA LEU A 40 -8.09 -2.07 -10.26
C LEU A 40 -7.58 -1.00 -11.22
N ASP A 41 -8.43 -0.05 -11.59
CA ASP A 41 -8.06 1.17 -12.29
C ASP A 41 -7.54 2.25 -11.33
N GLU A 42 -7.06 3.37 -11.86
CA GLU A 42 -6.53 4.47 -11.03
C GLU A 42 -7.59 5.03 -10.07
N ALA A 43 -8.85 5.12 -10.50
CA ALA A 43 -9.96 5.61 -9.69
C ALA A 43 -10.23 4.69 -8.49
N ALA A 44 -10.15 3.37 -8.66
CA ALA A 44 -10.30 2.40 -7.58
C ALA A 44 -9.03 2.28 -6.71
N ARG A 45 -7.85 2.59 -7.25
CA ARG A 45 -6.58 2.63 -6.49
C ARG A 45 -6.47 3.87 -5.61
N GLU A 46 -7.02 5.01 -6.02
CA GLU A 46 -6.93 6.27 -5.27
C GLU A 46 -7.46 6.19 -3.81
N PRO A 47 -8.65 5.63 -3.52
CA PRO A 47 -9.11 5.50 -2.13
C PRO A 47 -8.20 4.57 -1.31
N ILE A 48 -7.60 3.55 -1.93
CA ILE A 48 -6.60 2.68 -1.27
C ILE A 48 -5.35 3.50 -0.93
N TRP A 49 -4.85 4.32 -1.87
CA TRP A 49 -3.72 5.20 -1.62
C TRP A 49 -3.97 6.16 -0.47
N GLN A 50 -5.11 6.87 -0.48
CA GLN A 50 -5.47 7.80 0.60
C GLN A 50 -5.55 7.09 1.95
N ARG A 51 -6.13 5.88 2.00
CA ARG A 51 -6.19 5.05 3.21
C ARG A 51 -4.79 4.70 3.71
N LEU A 52 -3.91 4.25 2.81
CA LEU A 52 -2.55 3.84 3.15
C LEU A 52 -1.71 5.02 3.63
N GLU A 53 -1.75 6.15 2.94
CA GLU A 53 -1.04 7.36 3.35
C GLU A 53 -1.54 7.86 4.71
N ALA A 54 -2.85 7.89 4.94
CA ALA A 54 -3.41 8.25 6.24
C ALA A 54 -3.00 7.25 7.33
N PHE A 55 -2.94 5.95 7.02
CA PHE A 55 -2.51 4.92 7.96
C PHE A 55 -1.04 5.11 8.38
N TRP A 56 -0.13 5.34 7.43
CA TRP A 56 1.29 5.54 7.74
C TRP A 56 1.57 6.92 8.36
N ALA A 57 0.86 7.97 7.93
CA ALA A 57 0.93 9.27 8.58
C ALA A 57 0.55 9.21 10.06
N LYS A 58 -0.47 8.42 10.42
CA LYS A 58 -0.87 8.21 11.83
C LYS A 58 0.17 7.46 12.65
N GLN A 59 0.98 6.61 12.04
CA GLN A 59 2.03 5.89 12.73
C GLN A 59 3.30 6.72 12.96
N GLY A 60 3.39 7.93 12.37
CA GLY A 60 4.55 8.81 12.52
C GLY A 60 5.83 8.27 11.86
N CYS A 61 5.71 7.21 11.06
CA CYS A 61 6.80 6.61 10.31
C CYS A 61 6.60 6.85 8.81
N GLU A 62 7.72 6.99 8.11
CA GLU A 62 7.70 7.20 6.66
C GLU A 62 7.12 5.95 5.97
N PRO A 63 6.25 6.14 4.96
CA PRO A 63 5.68 5.03 4.24
C PRO A 63 6.76 4.13 3.63
N PRO A 64 6.68 2.81 3.82
CA PRO A 64 7.77 1.90 3.49
C PRO A 64 8.01 1.76 1.98
N TRP A 65 7.05 2.12 1.13
CA TRP A 65 7.22 2.16 -0.32
C TRP A 65 8.04 3.35 -0.82
N LEU A 66 8.32 4.36 0.01
CA LEU A 66 9.21 5.48 -0.33
C LEU A 66 10.70 5.14 -0.12
N ARG A 67 11.00 4.08 0.63
CA ARG A 67 12.36 3.63 0.94
C ARG A 67 12.84 2.48 0.04
N ARG A 68 12.13 2.24 -1.06
CA ARG A 68 12.35 1.12 -1.96
C ARG A 68 13.40 1.43 -3.03
#